data_AF-A0A4S4LKJ4-F1
#
_entry.id   AF-A0A4S4LKJ4-F1
#
_cell.length_a   1.000
_cell.length_b   1.000
_cell.length_c   1.000
_cell.angle_alpha   90.00
_cell.angle_beta   90.00
_cell.angle_gamma   90.00
#
_symmetry.space_group_name_H-M   'P 1'
#
loop_
_entity.id
_entity.type
_entity.pdbx_description
1 polymer ?
#
loop_
_entity_poly.entity_id
_entity_poly.type
_entity_poly.pdbx_seq_one_letter_code
_entity_poly.pdbx_strand_id
1 'polypeptide(L)'
;MLNNAFRVHDLAAKLDEGPSERQRPQPRKNLSSEVCLLSRLPSSSFMDREGGRNAPKELMKQLRRESLPPLSPPVETDAPSFDRERRTRTDSTTSEGSSSRRGWFSSKIKRSSVGPWKEPESYEIFRAIEKKDIMFLMEIRDRAFHLLLKKTGDATPLVHAMRIGESHREVTIVLLGALSRWVNHLEDSDMADRRTKPLLKALRTNLKLAIDYGLQSAHTDLIASFMQTLIMSEGDKWVAGQIQNVAFALRAGTAGKPVHMAETAVRSFATKELGKAELIAALEDYISNATADLLVMATWTCVSESVHGEAIPTYYFARDDRVFKAFQERLHRHRADLGDVTKRLKWQIRVLVRALDGRTTTYRSKIELLTEELDEGPGV
;
A
#
# COMPACT_ATOMS: atom_id res chain seq x y z
N MET A 1 17.45 -19.94 36.50
CA MET A 1 16.96 -21.17 37.16
C MET A 1 16.41 -22.08 36.07
N LEU A 2 17.04 -23.23 35.81
CA LEU A 2 16.66 -24.15 34.74
C LEU A 2 15.55 -25.10 35.23
N ASN A 3 14.43 -25.12 34.50
CA ASN A 3 13.27 -25.94 34.82
C ASN A 3 13.55 -27.41 34.49
N ASN A 4 13.92 -28.20 35.50
CA ASN A 4 14.23 -29.62 35.38
C ASN A 4 13.02 -30.53 35.66
N ALA A 5 11.78 -29.99 35.69
CA ALA A 5 10.58 -30.75 36.06
C ALA A 5 10.38 -32.02 35.24
N PHE A 6 10.69 -31.98 33.93
CA PHE A 6 10.55 -33.15 33.05
C PHE A 6 11.48 -34.31 33.46
N ARG A 7 12.71 -34.02 33.86
CA ARG A 7 13.66 -35.06 34.29
C ARG A 7 13.27 -35.69 35.61
N VAL A 8 12.65 -34.92 36.50
CA VAL A 8 12.14 -35.43 37.78
C VAL A 8 10.93 -36.34 37.56
N HIS A 9 10.02 -35.99 36.65
CA HIS A 9 8.89 -36.84 36.30
C HIS A 9 9.31 -38.15 35.62
N ASP A 10 10.30 -38.13 34.73
CA ASP A 10 10.78 -39.33 34.05
C ASP A 10 11.52 -40.28 35.00
N LEU A 11 12.18 -39.74 36.04
CA LEU A 11 12.82 -40.52 37.10
C LEU A 11 11.81 -41.10 38.10
N ALA A 12 10.76 -40.34 38.44
CA ALA A 12 9.68 -40.82 39.29
C ALA A 12 8.92 -42.00 38.62
N ALA A 13 8.61 -41.88 37.33
CA ALA A 13 7.96 -42.95 36.57
C ALA A 13 8.79 -44.24 36.52
N LYS A 14 10.12 -44.15 36.52
CA LYS A 14 11.03 -45.30 36.53
C LYS A 14 11.21 -45.96 37.90
N LEU A 15 10.82 -45.29 38.99
CA LEU A 15 10.93 -45.80 40.35
C LEU A 15 9.64 -46.47 40.84
N ASP A 16 8.48 -46.06 40.28
CA ASP A 16 7.17 -46.62 40.63
C ASP A 16 6.86 -47.95 39.92
N GLU A 17 7.63 -48.33 38.89
CA GLU A 17 7.51 -49.64 38.25
C GLU A 17 8.38 -50.68 38.98
N GLY A 18 7.74 -51.54 39.77
CA GLY A 18 8.35 -52.74 40.34
C GLY A 18 8.94 -53.68 39.29
N PRO A 19 9.66 -54.76 39.68
CA PRO A 19 10.48 -55.55 38.78
C PRO A 19 9.62 -56.42 37.86
N SER A 20 9.10 -55.82 36.79
CA SER A 20 8.34 -56.48 35.74
C SER A 20 9.19 -56.55 34.49
N GLU A 21 9.48 -57.80 34.10
CA GLU A 21 9.97 -58.30 32.82
C GLU A 21 10.54 -57.28 31.82
N ARG A 22 11.87 -57.33 31.65
CA ARG A 22 12.61 -56.66 30.57
C ARG A 22 11.94 -56.95 29.22
N GLN A 23 11.17 -56.00 28.70
CA GLN A 23 10.72 -56.04 27.31
C GLN A 23 11.95 -56.02 26.41
N ARG A 24 12.20 -57.14 25.73
CA ARG A 24 13.21 -57.21 24.67
C ARG A 24 12.83 -56.22 23.58
N PRO A 25 13.77 -55.38 23.10
CA PRO A 25 13.49 -54.47 21.99
C PRO A 25 13.05 -55.29 20.77
N GLN A 26 11.86 -54.98 20.24
CA GLN A 26 11.40 -55.62 19.01
C GLN A 26 12.36 -55.23 17.87
N PRO A 27 12.89 -56.21 17.11
CA PRO A 27 13.70 -55.91 15.94
C PRO A 27 12.84 -55.16 14.92
N ARG A 28 13.36 -54.01 14.44
CA ARG A 28 12.69 -53.21 13.41
C ARG A 28 12.43 -54.08 12.19
N LYS A 29 11.18 -54.14 11.72
CA LYS A 29 10.83 -54.74 10.43
C LYS A 29 11.60 -54.00 9.33
N ASN A 30 12.43 -54.72 8.59
CA ASN A 30 13.04 -54.20 7.37
C ASN A 30 11.92 -53.85 6.37
N LEU A 31 11.92 -52.62 5.88
CA LEU A 31 11.06 -52.19 4.77
C LEU A 31 11.42 -53.06 3.56
N SER A 32 10.42 -53.72 2.95
CA SER A 32 10.63 -54.40 1.68
C SER A 32 11.02 -53.35 0.65
N SER A 33 12.17 -53.51 0.02
CA SER A 33 12.55 -52.74 -1.16
C SER A 33 11.61 -53.12 -2.29
N GLU A 34 10.46 -52.46 -2.38
CA GLU A 34 9.69 -52.44 -3.61
C GLU A 34 10.61 -51.87 -4.69
N VAL A 35 10.80 -52.63 -5.76
CA VAL A 35 11.57 -52.21 -6.93
C VAL A 35 10.76 -51.11 -7.60
N CYS A 36 11.00 -49.86 -7.18
CA CYS A 36 10.46 -48.69 -7.85
C CYS A 36 11.10 -48.64 -9.24
N LEU A 37 10.37 -49.05 -10.27
CA LEU A 37 10.72 -48.75 -11.65
C LEU A 37 10.85 -47.23 -11.74
N LEU A 38 12.07 -46.73 -11.94
CA LEU A 38 12.34 -45.33 -12.22
C LEU A 38 11.40 -44.92 -13.36
N SER A 39 10.49 -43.98 -13.08
CA SER A 39 9.62 -43.39 -14.09
C SER A 39 10.48 -43.02 -15.30
N ARG A 40 10.05 -43.43 -16.50
CA ARG A 40 10.78 -43.12 -17.74
C ARG A 40 11.11 -41.63 -17.76
N LEU A 41 12.37 -41.32 -18.03
CA LEU A 41 12.82 -39.94 -18.17
C LEU A 41 11.94 -39.23 -19.23
N PRO A 42 11.61 -37.95 -19.02
CA PRO A 42 10.89 -37.17 -20.02
C PRO A 42 11.58 -37.25 -21.38
N SER A 43 10.80 -37.24 -22.47
CA SER A 43 11.38 -37.23 -23.81
C SER A 43 12.21 -35.96 -24.03
N SER A 44 13.26 -36.03 -24.85
CA SER A 44 14.07 -34.87 -25.21
C SER A 44 13.22 -33.73 -25.77
N SER A 45 12.20 -34.05 -26.57
CA SER A 45 11.25 -33.07 -27.10
C SER A 45 10.47 -32.30 -26.03
N PHE A 46 10.19 -32.93 -24.88
CA PHE A 46 9.54 -32.28 -23.75
C PHE A 46 10.52 -31.32 -23.06
N MET A 47 11.76 -31.77 -22.81
CA MET A 47 12.80 -30.93 -22.23
C MET A 47 13.17 -29.74 -23.12
N ASP A 48 13.22 -29.92 -24.44
CA ASP A 48 13.52 -28.83 -25.39
C ASP A 48 12.39 -27.80 -25.43
N ARG A 49 11.13 -28.24 -25.37
CA ARG A 49 9.96 -27.36 -25.33
C ARG A 49 9.89 -26.57 -24.02
N GLU A 50 10.15 -27.24 -22.90
CA GLU A 50 10.15 -26.62 -21.58
C GLU A 50 11.36 -25.68 -21.41
N GLY A 51 12.54 -26.12 -21.87
CA GLY A 51 13.76 -25.34 -21.94
C GLY A 51 13.60 -24.09 -22.80
N GLY A 52 13.05 -24.19 -24.01
CA GLY A 52 12.79 -23.02 -24.86
C GLY A 52 11.81 -22.02 -24.26
N ARG A 53 10.84 -22.49 -23.45
CA ARG A 53 9.85 -21.64 -22.79
C ARG A 53 10.38 -20.97 -21.52
N ASN A 54 11.23 -21.66 -20.76
CA ASN A 54 11.70 -21.22 -19.45
C ASN A 54 13.11 -20.59 -19.49
N ALA A 55 13.99 -21.01 -20.41
CA ALA A 55 15.36 -20.51 -20.50
C ALA A 55 15.46 -18.99 -20.75
N PRO A 56 14.65 -18.36 -21.63
CA PRO A 56 14.71 -16.91 -21.80
C PRO A 56 14.30 -16.15 -20.53
N LYS A 57 13.35 -16.71 -19.77
CA LYS A 57 12.88 -16.13 -18.51
C LYS A 57 13.96 -16.24 -17.44
N GLU A 58 14.59 -17.40 -17.31
CA GLU A 58 15.68 -17.59 -16.35
C GLU A 58 16.93 -16.80 -16.71
N LEU A 59 17.24 -16.66 -18.00
CA LEU A 59 18.36 -15.83 -18.46
C LEU A 59 18.12 -14.35 -18.16
N MET A 60 16.89 -13.85 -18.33
CA MET A 60 16.54 -12.49 -17.87
C MET A 60 16.61 -12.35 -16.34
N LYS A 61 16.20 -13.37 -15.58
CA LYS A 61 16.34 -13.38 -14.11
C LYS A 61 17.81 -13.35 -13.69
N GLN A 62 18.69 -14.09 -14.37
CA GLN A 62 20.13 -14.11 -14.11
C GLN A 62 20.79 -12.76 -14.45
N LEU A 63 20.52 -12.20 -15.63
CA LEU A 63 21.03 -10.86 -16.02
C LEU A 63 20.60 -9.77 -15.02
N ARG A 64 19.35 -9.86 -14.53
CA ARG A 64 18.87 -9.01 -13.44
C ARG A 64 19.71 -9.24 -12.17
N ARG A 65 20.02 -10.47 -11.77
CA ARG A 65 20.82 -10.76 -10.56
C ARG A 65 22.29 -10.32 -10.65
N GLU A 66 22.89 -10.38 -11.84
CA GLU A 66 24.33 -10.13 -12.05
C GLU A 66 24.71 -8.65 -12.17
N SER A 67 23.74 -7.73 -12.27
CA SER A 67 23.98 -6.28 -12.43
C SER A 67 24.43 -5.56 -11.14
N LEU A 68 25.22 -6.20 -10.27
CA LEU A 68 25.82 -5.55 -9.09
C LEU A 68 27.35 -5.62 -9.14
N PRO A 69 28.08 -4.48 -9.08
CA PRO A 69 29.46 -4.48 -8.64
C PRO A 69 29.53 -4.79 -7.13
N PRO A 70 30.57 -5.49 -6.66
CA PRO A 70 30.76 -5.74 -5.23
C PRO A 70 31.04 -4.42 -4.49
N LEU A 71 30.32 -4.19 -3.40
CA LEU A 71 30.64 -3.14 -2.42
C LEU A 71 32.04 -3.42 -1.86
N SER A 72 33.02 -2.61 -2.25
CA SER A 72 34.39 -2.66 -1.74
C SER A 72 34.44 -2.10 -0.31
N PRO A 73 35.37 -2.57 0.55
CA PRO A 73 35.54 -2.13 1.94
C PRO A 73 36.17 -0.72 2.03
N PRO A 74 36.18 -0.07 3.21
CA PRO A 74 36.38 1.37 3.30
C PRO A 74 37.85 1.74 3.09
N VAL A 75 38.09 2.67 2.18
CA VAL A 75 39.37 3.40 2.10
C VAL A 75 39.12 4.76 2.72
N GLU A 76 39.74 4.98 3.88
CA GLU A 76 40.01 6.32 4.40
C GLU A 76 40.99 7.02 3.46
N THR A 77 40.59 8.11 2.80
CA THR A 77 41.35 9.39 2.78
C THR A 77 40.65 10.45 1.92
N ASP A 78 40.66 11.65 2.49
CA ASP A 78 40.65 12.99 1.91
C ASP A 78 39.44 13.50 1.10
N ALA A 79 38.78 14.45 1.76
CA ALA A 79 37.76 15.34 1.24
C ALA A 79 38.27 16.19 0.07
N PRO A 80 37.35 16.50 -0.87
CA PRO A 80 37.26 17.84 -1.40
C PRO A 80 35.88 18.44 -1.07
N SER A 81 35.93 19.64 -0.53
CA SER A 81 34.85 20.60 -0.35
C SER A 81 34.02 20.77 -1.63
N PHE A 82 32.73 20.47 -1.55
CA PHE A 82 31.74 20.95 -2.50
C PHE A 82 30.87 22.02 -1.85
N ASP A 83 31.15 23.26 -2.23
CA ASP A 83 30.33 24.42 -1.94
C ASP A 83 28.91 24.22 -2.44
N ARG A 84 27.97 24.42 -1.50
CA ARG A 84 26.54 24.22 -1.69
C ARG A 84 25.95 25.54 -2.18
N GLU A 85 25.93 25.74 -3.50
CA GLU A 85 25.18 26.86 -4.10
C GLU A 85 23.67 26.65 -3.90
N ARG A 86 23.20 27.36 -2.88
CA ARG A 86 21.82 27.59 -2.50
C ARG A 86 21.13 28.47 -3.55
N ARG A 87 20.45 27.87 -4.52
CA ARG A 87 19.53 28.61 -5.41
C ARG A 87 18.20 28.86 -4.69
N THR A 88 18.16 29.97 -3.96
CA THR A 88 16.96 30.75 -3.67
C THR A 88 16.41 31.32 -4.98
N ARG A 89 15.13 31.07 -5.29
CA ARG A 89 14.39 31.83 -6.31
C ARG A 89 13.42 32.76 -5.61
N THR A 90 13.81 34.04 -5.58
CA THR A 90 12.96 35.19 -5.28
C THR A 90 12.54 35.85 -6.59
N ASP A 91 11.36 36.45 -6.52
CA ASP A 91 10.67 37.28 -7.51
C ASP A 91 11.54 38.34 -8.20
N SER A 92 11.22 38.66 -9.48
CA SER A 92 10.72 39.98 -9.91
C SER A 92 10.62 40.12 -11.46
N THR A 93 9.39 40.45 -11.89
CA THR A 93 8.95 41.46 -12.88
C THR A 93 9.60 41.69 -14.26
N THR A 94 8.68 41.73 -15.26
CA THR A 94 8.50 42.65 -16.42
C THR A 94 9.35 42.54 -17.69
N SER A 95 8.69 42.17 -18.79
CA SER A 95 8.39 43.01 -19.99
C SER A 95 7.57 42.17 -20.99
N GLU A 96 6.32 42.54 -21.29
CA GLU A 96 5.88 43.40 -22.41
C GLU A 96 6.18 42.83 -23.80
N GLY A 97 5.11 42.49 -24.52
CA GLY A 97 5.13 42.02 -25.90
C GLY A 97 3.71 41.79 -26.41
N SER A 98 3.06 42.85 -26.88
CA SER A 98 1.71 42.87 -27.42
C SER A 98 1.60 42.17 -28.78
N SER A 99 0.53 41.41 -29.01
CA SER A 99 -0.25 41.52 -30.25
C SER A 99 -1.65 40.89 -30.11
N SER A 100 -2.60 41.79 -29.88
CA SER A 100 -3.95 41.86 -30.46
C SER A 100 -4.45 40.64 -31.26
N ARG A 101 -5.52 40.00 -30.78
CA ARG A 101 -6.66 39.54 -31.61
C ARG A 101 -7.95 39.56 -30.78
N ARG A 102 -8.88 40.40 -31.22
CA ARG A 102 -10.23 40.59 -30.69
C ARG A 102 -11.09 39.37 -31.01
N GLY A 103 -11.92 38.96 -30.05
CA GLY A 103 -13.03 38.03 -30.25
C GLY A 103 -14.12 38.34 -29.22
N TRP A 104 -15.16 39.03 -29.67
CA TRP A 104 -16.30 39.47 -28.89
C TRP A 104 -17.12 38.30 -28.34
N PHE A 105 -17.12 38.10 -27.02
CA PHE A 105 -18.30 37.66 -26.28
C PHE A 105 -18.34 38.39 -24.93
N SER A 106 -19.13 39.47 -24.92
CA SER A 106 -19.52 40.20 -23.72
C SER A 106 -20.60 39.40 -22.99
N SER A 107 -20.20 38.61 -22.00
CA SER A 107 -21.05 38.33 -20.85
C SER A 107 -20.35 38.86 -19.60
N LYS A 108 -21.05 39.75 -18.89
CA LYS A 108 -20.59 40.36 -17.64
C LYS A 108 -20.35 39.25 -16.61
N ILE A 109 -19.12 38.76 -16.51
CA ILE A 109 -18.65 38.03 -15.35
C ILE A 109 -18.54 39.08 -14.23
N LYS A 110 -19.54 39.12 -13.36
CA LYS A 110 -19.44 39.80 -12.07
C LYS A 110 -18.30 39.10 -11.32
N ARG A 111 -17.11 39.71 -11.30
CA ARG A 111 -16.12 39.41 -10.28
C ARG A 111 -16.79 39.67 -8.94
N SER A 112 -17.15 38.61 -8.23
CA SER A 112 -17.60 38.71 -6.85
C SER A 112 -16.53 39.45 -6.06
N SER A 113 -16.99 40.42 -5.31
CA SER A 113 -16.24 41.35 -4.48
C SER A 113 -15.24 40.65 -3.56
N VAL A 114 -14.06 41.23 -3.44
CA VAL A 114 -13.06 40.98 -2.38
C VAL A 114 -13.62 41.48 -1.04
N GLY A 115 -14.66 40.81 -0.54
CA GLY A 115 -15.16 40.97 0.82
C GLY A 115 -14.55 39.91 1.75
N PRO A 116 -14.60 40.10 3.08
CA PRO A 116 -14.25 39.05 4.03
C PRO A 116 -15.10 37.80 3.74
N TRP A 117 -14.45 36.66 3.56
CA TRP A 117 -15.13 35.40 3.30
C TRP A 117 -16.13 35.10 4.40
N LYS A 118 -17.42 35.08 4.04
CA LYS A 118 -18.49 34.66 4.92
C LYS A 118 -18.72 33.17 4.71
N GLU A 119 -18.68 32.38 5.78
CA GLU A 119 -18.96 30.95 5.70
C GLU A 119 -20.38 30.75 5.13
N PRO A 120 -20.53 30.04 3.99
CA PRO A 120 -21.83 29.84 3.37
C PRO A 120 -22.76 29.01 4.23
N GLU A 121 -24.05 29.34 4.17
CA GLU A 121 -25.08 28.53 4.81
C GLU A 121 -25.43 27.32 3.95
N SER A 122 -25.91 26.22 4.56
CA SER A 122 -26.21 24.99 3.82
C SER A 122 -27.11 25.23 2.61
N TYR A 123 -28.16 26.04 2.73
CA TYR A 123 -29.10 26.29 1.63
C TYR A 123 -28.44 26.97 0.41
N GLU A 124 -27.37 27.74 0.61
CA GLU A 124 -26.64 28.40 -0.48
C GLU A 124 -25.88 27.37 -1.32
N ILE A 125 -25.36 26.33 -0.68
CA ILE A 125 -24.66 25.21 -1.35
C ILE A 125 -25.62 24.41 -2.22
N PHE A 126 -26.80 24.07 -1.70
CA PHE A 126 -27.82 23.35 -2.46
C PHE A 126 -28.34 24.18 -3.63
N ARG A 127 -28.56 25.49 -3.41
CA ARG A 127 -28.93 26.41 -4.50
C ARG A 127 -27.83 26.52 -5.56
N ALA A 128 -26.55 26.49 -5.16
CA ALA A 128 -25.43 26.50 -6.09
C ALA A 128 -25.38 25.20 -6.92
N ILE A 129 -25.73 24.06 -6.33
CA ILE A 129 -25.89 22.79 -7.06
C ILE A 129 -27.00 22.91 -8.10
N GLU A 130 -28.21 23.32 -7.71
CA GLU A 130 -29.36 23.46 -8.62
C GLU A 130 -29.08 24.42 -9.79
N LYS A 131 -28.28 25.46 -9.55
CA LYS A 131 -27.87 26.45 -10.55
C LYS A 131 -26.61 26.09 -11.33
N LYS A 132 -25.95 24.98 -10.98
CA LYS A 132 -24.64 24.56 -11.52
C LYS A 132 -23.57 25.65 -11.37
N ASP A 133 -23.56 26.35 -10.25
CA ASP A 133 -22.52 27.34 -9.94
C ASP A 133 -21.22 26.65 -9.50
N ILE A 134 -20.50 26.12 -10.49
CA ILE A 134 -19.25 25.37 -10.29
C ILE A 134 -18.20 26.25 -9.60
N MET A 135 -18.13 27.53 -9.93
CA MET A 135 -17.14 28.45 -9.36
C MET A 135 -17.33 28.60 -7.85
N PHE A 136 -18.58 28.77 -7.41
CA PHE A 136 -18.89 28.86 -5.99
C PHE A 136 -18.60 27.55 -5.24
N LEU A 137 -18.93 26.40 -5.83
CA LEU A 137 -18.62 25.08 -5.23
C LEU A 137 -17.12 24.84 -5.11
N MET A 138 -16.32 25.32 -6.07
CA MET A 138 -14.86 25.26 -6.00
C MET A 138 -14.29 26.17 -4.92
N GLU A 139 -14.89 27.34 -4.68
CA GLU A 139 -14.50 28.22 -3.57
C GLU A 139 -14.83 27.58 -2.20
N ILE A 140 -16.00 26.94 -2.07
CA ILE A 140 -16.37 26.17 -0.87
C ILE A 140 -15.41 25.02 -0.64
N ARG A 141 -15.03 24.27 -1.69
CA ARG A 141 -14.04 23.19 -1.58
C ARG A 141 -12.75 23.70 -0.94
N ASP A 142 -12.26 24.85 -1.35
CA ASP A 142 -10.95 25.35 -0.91
C ASP A 142 -10.99 25.98 0.48
N ARG A 143 -12.14 26.55 0.90
CA ARG A 143 -12.25 27.32 2.17
C ARG A 143 -13.07 26.65 3.27
N ALA A 144 -14.00 25.77 2.92
CA ALA A 144 -14.98 25.21 3.84
C ALA A 144 -15.43 23.80 3.41
N PHE A 145 -14.46 22.91 3.15
CA PHE A 145 -14.69 21.55 2.66
C PHE A 145 -15.68 20.73 3.51
N HIS A 146 -15.67 20.93 4.83
CA HIS A 146 -16.58 20.23 5.76
C HIS A 146 -18.07 20.44 5.42
N LEU A 147 -18.42 21.57 4.80
CA LEU A 147 -19.80 21.85 4.40
C LEU A 147 -20.26 20.95 3.23
N LEU A 148 -19.34 20.49 2.39
CA LEU A 148 -19.65 19.55 1.30
C LEU A 148 -19.96 18.14 1.81
N LEU A 149 -19.50 17.80 3.02
CA LEU A 149 -19.71 16.50 3.65
C LEU A 149 -20.94 16.47 4.56
N LYS A 150 -21.36 17.63 5.06
CA LYS A 150 -22.43 17.73 6.06
C LYS A 150 -23.77 17.37 5.44
N LYS A 151 -24.45 16.41 6.07
CA LYS A 151 -25.86 16.11 5.75
C LYS A 151 -26.73 17.29 6.19
N THR A 152 -27.51 17.84 5.28
CA THR A 152 -28.51 18.87 5.57
C THR A 152 -29.87 18.31 5.17
N GLY A 153 -30.77 18.14 6.13
CA GLY A 153 -32.02 17.42 5.91
C GLY A 153 -31.78 15.93 5.67
N ASP A 154 -32.18 15.43 4.50
CA ASP A 154 -32.12 14.02 4.13
C ASP A 154 -30.95 13.66 3.19
N ALA A 155 -30.22 14.65 2.67
CA ALA A 155 -29.16 14.47 1.69
C ALA A 155 -27.88 15.24 2.04
N THR A 156 -26.76 14.78 1.51
CA THR A 156 -25.52 15.57 1.39
C THR A 156 -25.53 16.32 0.05
N PRO A 157 -24.71 17.37 -0.10
CA PRO A 157 -24.54 18.07 -1.38
C PRO A 157 -24.30 17.12 -2.57
N LEU A 158 -23.44 16.11 -2.42
CA LEU A 158 -23.20 15.10 -3.45
C LEU A 158 -24.46 14.27 -3.76
N VAL A 159 -25.14 13.76 -2.73
CA VAL A 159 -26.36 12.97 -2.90
C VAL A 159 -27.47 13.78 -3.55
N HIS A 160 -27.59 15.06 -3.20
CA HIS A 160 -28.56 15.95 -3.82
C HIS A 160 -28.29 16.13 -5.31
N ALA A 161 -27.04 16.43 -5.69
CA ALA A 161 -26.65 16.52 -7.11
C ALA A 161 -26.94 15.22 -7.88
N MET A 162 -26.67 14.06 -7.27
CA MET A 162 -26.98 12.75 -7.87
C MET A 162 -28.48 12.53 -8.07
N ARG A 163 -29.32 12.92 -7.11
CA ARG A 163 -30.79 12.74 -7.19
C ARG A 163 -31.44 13.59 -8.28
N ILE A 164 -30.87 14.75 -8.63
CA ILE A 164 -31.37 15.56 -9.75
C ILE A 164 -31.13 14.83 -11.09
N GLY A 165 -30.12 13.96 -11.16
CA GLY A 165 -29.87 13.08 -12.29
C GLY A 165 -28.88 13.64 -13.31
N GLU A 166 -29.01 13.19 -14.56
CA GLU A 166 -27.99 13.40 -15.61
C GLU A 166 -27.72 14.87 -15.92
N SER A 167 -28.71 15.74 -15.75
CA SER A 167 -28.55 17.18 -15.92
C SER A 167 -27.46 17.79 -15.04
N HIS A 168 -27.16 17.18 -13.88
CA HIS A 168 -26.17 17.65 -12.90
C HIS A 168 -24.92 16.77 -12.85
N ARG A 169 -24.68 15.93 -13.88
CA ARG A 169 -23.53 15.03 -13.94
C ARG A 169 -22.20 15.77 -13.76
N GLU A 170 -22.00 16.93 -14.39
CA GLU A 170 -20.78 17.73 -14.23
C GLU A 170 -20.58 18.23 -12.79
N VAL A 171 -21.66 18.67 -12.13
CA VAL A 171 -21.61 19.09 -10.73
C VAL A 171 -21.22 17.92 -9.82
N THR A 172 -21.79 16.75 -10.06
CA THR A 172 -21.46 15.51 -9.35
C THR A 172 -19.99 15.13 -9.55
N ILE A 173 -19.47 15.23 -10.77
CA ILE A 173 -18.05 15.00 -11.09
C ILE A 173 -17.15 15.98 -10.34
N VAL A 174 -17.51 17.26 -10.29
CA VAL A 174 -16.74 18.29 -9.56
C VAL A 174 -16.75 18.03 -8.05
N LEU A 175 -17.91 17.74 -7.47
CA LEU A 175 -18.03 17.42 -6.05
C LEU A 175 -17.23 16.16 -5.72
N LEU A 176 -17.35 15.11 -6.52
CA LEU A 176 -16.58 13.89 -6.30
C LEU A 176 -15.07 14.11 -6.46
N GLY A 177 -14.66 14.88 -7.46
CA GLY A 177 -13.25 15.28 -7.63
C GLY A 177 -12.72 16.10 -6.45
N ALA A 178 -13.55 16.97 -5.86
CA ALA A 178 -13.22 17.68 -4.63
C ALA A 178 -13.02 16.73 -3.44
N LEU A 179 -13.89 15.74 -3.29
CA LEU A 179 -13.80 14.70 -2.26
C LEU A 179 -12.51 13.88 -2.40
N SER A 180 -12.22 13.34 -3.59
CA SER A 180 -11.01 12.57 -3.88
C SER A 180 -9.73 13.40 -3.72
N ARG A 181 -9.74 14.64 -4.20
CA ARG A 181 -8.58 15.54 -4.06
C ARG A 181 -8.23 15.77 -2.60
N TRP A 182 -9.22 15.98 -1.74
CA TRP A 182 -8.99 16.24 -0.32
C TRP A 182 -8.27 15.06 0.37
N VAL A 183 -8.68 13.80 0.09
CA VAL A 183 -8.01 12.59 0.63
C VAL A 183 -6.54 12.54 0.23
N ASN A 184 -6.24 12.82 -1.04
CA ASN A 184 -4.90 12.72 -1.58
C ASN A 184 -3.97 13.80 -1.02
N HIS A 185 -4.50 14.95 -0.62
CA HIS A 185 -3.72 16.08 -0.08
C HIS A 185 -3.67 16.12 1.46
N LEU A 186 -4.22 15.14 2.17
CA LEU A 186 -4.07 15.07 3.63
C LEU A 186 -2.60 14.86 4.01
N GLU A 187 -2.08 15.78 4.81
CA GLU A 187 -0.74 15.76 5.38
C GLU A 187 -0.74 15.16 6.80
N ASP A 188 0.45 14.92 7.34
CA ASP A 188 0.61 14.28 8.65
C ASP A 188 0.10 15.18 9.79
N SER A 189 0.24 16.49 9.62
CA SER A 189 -0.34 17.50 10.54
C SER A 189 -1.86 17.39 10.60
N ASP A 190 -2.52 17.13 9.48
CA ASP A 190 -3.98 16.99 9.42
C ASP A 190 -4.42 15.72 10.12
N MET A 191 -3.64 14.64 10.00
CA MET A 191 -3.94 13.36 10.67
C MET A 191 -3.79 13.44 12.19
N ALA A 192 -3.03 14.40 12.71
CA ALA A 192 -2.94 14.69 14.13
C ALA A 192 -4.18 15.45 14.66
N ASP A 193 -4.95 16.14 13.81
CA ASP A 193 -6.17 16.82 14.23
C ASP A 193 -7.31 15.82 14.51
N ARG A 194 -7.89 15.94 15.70
CA ARG A 194 -9.04 15.15 16.15
C ARG A 194 -10.27 15.35 15.26
N ARG A 195 -10.37 16.46 14.52
CA ARG A 195 -11.49 16.76 13.60
C ARG A 195 -11.41 15.97 12.29
N THR A 196 -10.22 15.53 11.89
CA THR A 196 -9.99 14.84 10.62
C THR A 196 -10.68 13.47 10.58
N LYS A 197 -10.67 12.73 11.69
CA LYS A 197 -11.28 11.39 11.74
C LYS A 197 -12.81 11.41 11.52
N PRO A 198 -13.59 12.30 12.16
CA PRO A 198 -15.00 12.53 11.79
C PRO A 198 -15.21 12.90 10.33
N LEU A 199 -14.36 13.77 9.75
CA LEU A 199 -14.46 14.16 8.34
C LEU A 199 -14.22 12.96 7.41
N LEU A 200 -13.20 12.15 7.67
CA LEU A 200 -12.93 10.91 6.93
C LEU A 200 -14.11 9.94 6.99
N LYS A 201 -14.81 9.82 8.14
CA LYS A 201 -16.02 8.98 8.24
C LYS A 201 -17.18 9.51 7.40
N ALA A 202 -17.40 10.82 7.41
CA ALA A 202 -18.43 11.45 6.58
C ALA A 202 -18.10 11.30 5.09
N LEU A 203 -16.84 11.49 4.73
CA LEU A 203 -16.31 11.29 3.39
C LEU A 203 -16.48 9.85 2.91
N ARG A 204 -16.13 8.86 3.72
CA ARG A 204 -16.33 7.44 3.44
C ARG A 204 -17.78 7.14 3.07
N THR A 205 -18.72 7.66 3.87
CA THR A 205 -20.15 7.47 3.62
C THR A 205 -20.57 8.08 2.27
N ASN A 206 -20.09 9.29 1.95
CA ASN A 206 -20.38 9.95 0.68
C ASN A 206 -19.79 9.20 -0.54
N LEU A 207 -18.54 8.74 -0.44
CA LEU A 207 -17.88 7.97 -1.50
C LEU A 207 -18.55 6.61 -1.70
N LYS A 208 -18.97 5.93 -0.62
CA LYS A 208 -19.72 4.68 -0.70
C LYS A 208 -21.05 4.87 -1.43
N LEU A 209 -21.79 5.93 -1.08
CA LEU A 209 -23.03 6.27 -1.79
C LEU A 209 -22.77 6.56 -3.27
N ALA A 210 -21.69 7.27 -3.61
CA ALA A 210 -21.35 7.51 -5.02
C ALA A 210 -21.10 6.20 -5.80
N ILE A 211 -20.42 5.23 -5.18
CA ILE A 211 -20.21 3.88 -5.74
C ILE A 211 -21.54 3.14 -5.90
N ASP A 212 -22.41 3.18 -4.90
CA ASP A 212 -23.71 2.51 -4.95
C ASP A 212 -24.64 3.11 -6.01
N TYR A 213 -24.45 4.39 -6.37
CA TYR A 213 -25.15 5.07 -7.47
C TYR A 213 -24.54 4.85 -8.87
N GLY A 214 -23.46 4.06 -9.01
CA GLY A 214 -22.92 3.70 -10.32
C GLY A 214 -21.88 4.68 -10.91
N LEU A 215 -21.40 5.66 -10.14
CA LEU A 215 -20.46 6.69 -10.60
C LEU A 215 -19.02 6.19 -10.83
N GLN A 216 -18.71 4.95 -10.45
CA GLN A 216 -17.38 4.35 -10.64
C GLN A 216 -16.98 4.22 -12.11
N SER A 217 -17.95 4.17 -13.04
CA SER A 217 -17.67 4.16 -14.48
C SER A 217 -17.15 5.51 -14.99
N ALA A 218 -17.51 6.60 -14.30
CA ALA A 218 -17.11 7.96 -14.66
C ALA A 218 -15.81 8.42 -13.97
N HIS A 219 -15.39 7.73 -12.91
CA HIS A 219 -14.21 8.08 -12.12
C HIS A 219 -13.40 6.84 -11.74
N THR A 220 -12.25 6.67 -12.40
CA THR A 220 -11.30 5.56 -12.17
C THR A 220 -10.80 5.51 -10.73
N ASP A 221 -10.60 6.68 -10.12
CA ASP A 221 -9.93 6.80 -8.82
C ASP A 221 -10.90 6.74 -7.64
N LEU A 222 -12.22 6.70 -7.89
CA LEU A 222 -13.25 6.70 -6.85
C LEU A 222 -13.06 5.53 -5.86
N ILE A 223 -12.78 4.35 -6.39
CA ILE A 223 -12.58 3.14 -5.58
C ILE A 223 -11.32 3.28 -4.71
N ALA A 224 -10.21 3.75 -5.30
CA ALA A 224 -8.98 3.97 -4.55
C ALA A 224 -9.18 5.00 -3.43
N SER A 225 -9.82 6.14 -3.72
CA SER A 225 -10.15 7.15 -2.71
C SER A 225 -11.05 6.60 -1.60
N PHE A 226 -12.05 5.78 -1.94
CA PHE A 226 -12.90 5.13 -0.96
C PHE A 226 -12.11 4.19 -0.05
N MET A 227 -11.27 3.33 -0.62
CA MET A 227 -10.45 2.37 0.12
C MET A 227 -9.45 3.06 1.03
N GLN A 228 -8.76 4.10 0.54
CA GLN A 228 -7.86 4.93 1.34
C GLN A 228 -8.59 5.59 2.51
N THR A 229 -9.75 6.20 2.25
CA THR A 229 -10.57 6.84 3.29
C THR A 229 -11.05 5.83 4.33
N LEU A 230 -11.44 4.63 3.90
CA LEU A 230 -11.83 3.53 4.78
C LEU A 230 -10.68 3.13 5.70
N ILE A 231 -9.47 2.93 5.15
CA ILE A 231 -8.30 2.59 5.95
C ILE A 231 -7.96 3.70 6.95
N MET A 232 -7.92 4.95 6.52
CA MET A 232 -7.57 6.09 7.38
C MET A 232 -8.60 6.37 8.48
N SER A 233 -9.88 6.03 8.25
CA SER A 233 -10.94 6.25 9.24
C SER A 233 -11.10 5.11 10.23
N GLU A 234 -10.99 3.85 9.77
CA GLU A 234 -11.40 2.66 10.54
C GLU A 234 -10.47 1.44 10.36
N GLY A 235 -9.49 1.50 9.45
CA GLY A 235 -8.65 0.36 9.07
C GLY A 235 -7.45 0.07 9.97
N ASP A 236 -7.10 0.92 10.93
CA ASP A 236 -5.89 0.80 11.75
C ASP A 236 -5.68 -0.60 12.34
N LYS A 237 -6.73 -1.15 12.96
CA LYS A 237 -6.70 -2.48 13.58
C LYS A 237 -6.47 -3.59 12.55
N TRP A 238 -7.10 -3.47 11.40
CA TRP A 238 -6.96 -4.46 10.33
C TRP A 238 -5.55 -4.41 9.74
N VAL A 239 -5.04 -3.22 9.42
CA VAL A 239 -3.66 -3.04 8.90
C VAL A 239 -2.64 -3.59 9.89
N ALA A 240 -2.73 -3.20 11.17
CA ALA A 240 -1.83 -3.72 12.21
C ALA A 240 -1.87 -5.25 12.32
N GLY A 241 -3.06 -5.85 12.27
CA GLY A 241 -3.22 -7.30 12.27
C GLY A 241 -2.57 -7.98 11.07
N GLN A 242 -2.77 -7.44 9.85
CA GLN A 242 -2.17 -8.01 8.65
C GLN A 242 -0.65 -7.83 8.61
N ILE A 243 -0.13 -6.71 9.10
CA ILE A 243 1.33 -6.50 9.26
C ILE A 243 1.94 -7.65 10.08
N GLN A 244 1.31 -8.04 11.19
CA GLN A 244 1.80 -9.14 12.02
C GLN A 244 1.71 -10.49 11.30
N ASN A 245 0.59 -10.77 10.62
CA ASN A 245 0.42 -12.01 9.85
C ASN A 245 1.49 -12.15 8.76
N VAL A 246 1.71 -11.08 7.99
CA VAL A 246 2.71 -11.05 6.92
C VAL A 246 4.13 -11.10 7.51
N ALA A 247 4.39 -10.49 8.67
CA ALA A 247 5.66 -10.60 9.37
C ALA A 247 5.95 -12.06 9.79
N PHE A 248 4.96 -12.79 10.28
CA PHE A 248 5.10 -14.22 10.56
C PHE A 248 5.39 -15.02 9.28
N ALA A 249 4.69 -14.74 8.17
CA ALA A 249 4.96 -15.37 6.88
C ALA A 249 6.38 -15.08 6.37
N LEU A 250 6.87 -13.84 6.51
CA LEU A 250 8.24 -13.46 6.16
C LEU A 250 9.29 -14.24 6.95
N ARG A 251 9.04 -14.50 8.24
CA ARG A 251 9.92 -15.33 9.10
C ARG A 251 9.89 -16.80 8.71
N ALA A 252 8.73 -17.34 8.36
CA ALA A 252 8.57 -18.70 7.85
C ALA A 252 9.22 -18.89 6.46
N GLY A 253 9.49 -17.78 5.78
CA GLY A 253 10.19 -17.75 4.52
C GLY A 253 9.29 -18.09 3.33
N THR A 254 9.84 -18.77 2.32
CA THR A 254 9.10 -19.12 1.09
C THR A 254 7.94 -20.07 1.39
N ALA A 255 8.08 -20.93 2.41
CA ALA A 255 6.99 -21.75 2.93
C ALA A 255 5.79 -20.94 3.44
N GLY A 256 6.04 -19.72 3.96
CA GLY A 256 5.00 -18.82 4.46
C GLY A 256 4.25 -18.06 3.36
N LYS A 257 4.78 -18.02 2.13
CA LYS A 257 4.23 -17.28 0.98
C LYS A 257 3.75 -15.86 1.34
N PRO A 258 4.65 -15.00 1.87
CA PRO A 258 4.28 -13.67 2.36
C PRO A 258 3.60 -12.77 1.33
N VAL A 259 3.97 -12.85 0.04
CA VAL A 259 3.36 -12.00 -1.01
C VAL A 259 1.92 -12.45 -1.28
N HIS A 260 1.71 -13.75 -1.48
CA HIS A 260 0.38 -14.32 -1.65
C HIS A 260 -0.53 -14.07 -0.44
N MET A 261 0.00 -14.16 0.78
CA MET A 261 -0.74 -13.86 2.01
C MET A 261 -1.19 -12.40 2.05
N ALA A 262 -0.29 -11.45 1.75
CA ALA A 262 -0.60 -10.03 1.70
C ALA A 262 -1.67 -9.73 0.62
N GLU A 263 -1.49 -10.26 -0.59
CA GLU A 263 -2.43 -10.05 -1.71
C GLU A 263 -3.82 -10.59 -1.36
N THR A 264 -3.88 -11.81 -0.84
CA THR A 264 -5.16 -12.46 -0.45
C THR A 264 -5.86 -11.68 0.65
N ALA A 265 -5.12 -11.17 1.64
CA ALA A 265 -5.69 -10.35 2.70
C ALA A 265 -6.31 -9.06 2.17
N VAL A 266 -5.58 -8.33 1.30
CA VAL A 266 -6.08 -7.08 0.69
C VAL A 266 -7.27 -7.34 -0.22
N ARG A 267 -7.21 -8.39 -1.04
CA ARG A 267 -8.31 -8.78 -1.95
C ARG A 267 -9.56 -9.18 -1.18
N SER A 268 -9.41 -9.94 -0.10
CA SER A 268 -10.52 -10.31 0.79
C SER A 268 -11.13 -9.10 1.48
N PHE A 269 -10.29 -8.15 1.92
CA PHE A 269 -10.76 -6.90 2.51
C PHE A 269 -11.55 -6.06 1.50
N ALA A 270 -11.00 -5.84 0.30
CA ALA A 270 -11.67 -5.07 -0.74
C ALA A 270 -13.00 -5.69 -1.19
N THR A 271 -13.03 -7.01 -1.40
CA THR A 271 -14.27 -7.72 -1.81
C THR A 271 -15.35 -7.67 -0.73
N LYS A 272 -14.98 -7.72 0.55
CA LYS A 272 -15.91 -7.55 1.66
C LYS A 272 -16.56 -6.16 1.70
N GLU A 273 -15.78 -5.12 1.45
CA GLU A 273 -16.21 -3.72 1.62
C GLU A 273 -16.93 -3.17 0.37
N LEU A 274 -16.58 -3.67 -0.82
CA LEU A 274 -17.18 -3.27 -2.10
C LEU A 274 -18.33 -4.18 -2.56
N GLY A 275 -18.40 -5.43 -2.09
CA GLY A 275 -19.42 -6.41 -2.50
C GLY A 275 -19.13 -7.08 -3.86
N LYS A 276 -20.17 -7.57 -4.55
CA LYS A 276 -20.10 -8.27 -5.86
C LYS A 276 -19.85 -7.32 -7.04
N ALA A 277 -18.86 -6.47 -6.95
CA ALA A 277 -18.63 -5.48 -7.98
C ALA A 277 -17.75 -6.06 -9.09
N GLU A 278 -18.22 -6.02 -10.34
CA GLU A 278 -17.48 -6.31 -11.59
C GLU A 278 -16.32 -5.30 -11.85
N LEU A 279 -15.77 -4.68 -10.80
CA LEU A 279 -14.89 -3.51 -10.82
C LEU A 279 -13.41 -3.86 -10.70
N ILE A 280 -13.03 -5.03 -11.21
CA ILE A 280 -11.75 -5.67 -10.91
C ILE A 280 -10.57 -4.85 -11.42
N ALA A 281 -10.65 -4.24 -12.61
CA ALA A 281 -9.48 -3.62 -13.25
C ALA A 281 -8.88 -2.42 -12.46
N ALA A 282 -9.70 -1.45 -12.02
CA ALA A 282 -9.21 -0.31 -11.22
C ALA A 282 -8.85 -0.74 -9.78
N LEU A 283 -9.43 -1.84 -9.31
CA LEU A 283 -9.12 -2.40 -8.00
C LEU A 283 -7.75 -3.10 -7.99
N GLU A 284 -7.32 -3.72 -9.09
CA GLU A 284 -6.04 -4.44 -9.16
C GLU A 284 -4.82 -3.54 -8.89
N ASP A 285 -4.84 -2.28 -9.38
CA ASP A 285 -3.74 -1.34 -9.12
C ASP A 285 -3.66 -0.96 -7.63
N TYR A 286 -4.82 -0.73 -6.99
CA TYR A 286 -4.90 -0.51 -5.55
C TYR A 286 -4.41 -1.75 -4.78
N ILE A 287 -4.88 -2.95 -5.15
CA ILE A 287 -4.49 -4.22 -4.49
C ILE A 287 -2.97 -4.38 -4.58
N SER A 288 -2.38 -4.16 -5.76
CA SER A 288 -0.95 -4.31 -5.97
C SER A 288 -0.14 -3.33 -5.11
N ASN A 289 -0.56 -2.06 -5.02
CA ASN A 289 0.09 -1.07 -4.14
C ASN A 289 -0.03 -1.46 -2.65
N ALA A 290 -1.24 -1.74 -2.20
CA ALA A 290 -1.53 -2.15 -0.82
C ALA A 290 -0.77 -3.43 -0.41
N THR A 291 -0.56 -4.36 -1.35
CA THR A 291 0.20 -5.60 -1.13
C THR A 291 1.68 -5.28 -0.89
N ALA A 292 2.27 -4.42 -1.72
CA ALA A 292 3.64 -3.95 -1.53
C ALA A 292 3.80 -3.24 -0.18
N ASP A 293 2.85 -2.38 0.19
CA ASP A 293 2.87 -1.66 1.46
C ASP A 293 2.80 -2.60 2.67
N LEU A 294 1.95 -3.66 2.64
CA LEU A 294 1.93 -4.65 3.70
C LEU A 294 3.28 -5.36 3.86
N LEU A 295 3.93 -5.73 2.75
CA LEU A 295 5.25 -6.38 2.78
C LEU A 295 6.31 -5.45 3.37
N VAL A 296 6.30 -4.17 2.99
CA VAL A 296 7.22 -3.16 3.51
C VAL A 296 7.00 -2.92 5.00
N MET A 297 5.75 -2.71 5.43
CA MET A 297 5.42 -2.48 6.85
C MET A 297 5.72 -3.71 7.72
N ALA A 298 5.45 -4.92 7.22
CA ALA A 298 5.79 -6.16 7.89
C ALA A 298 7.30 -6.36 8.02
N THR A 299 8.05 -6.09 6.95
CA THR A 299 9.53 -6.15 6.97
C THR A 299 10.09 -5.15 7.96
N TRP A 300 9.59 -3.90 7.96
CA TRP A 300 9.99 -2.89 8.94
C TRP A 300 9.67 -3.33 10.36
N THR A 301 8.53 -3.97 10.59
CA THR A 301 8.17 -4.51 11.90
C THR A 301 9.21 -5.52 12.38
N CYS A 302 9.64 -6.46 11.52
CA CYS A 302 10.71 -7.40 11.88
C CYS A 302 12.07 -6.69 12.13
N VAL A 303 12.39 -5.62 11.40
CA VAL A 303 13.62 -4.83 11.63
C VAL A 303 13.55 -4.08 12.96
N SER A 304 12.40 -3.47 13.25
CA SER A 304 12.16 -2.65 14.43
C SER A 304 12.30 -3.42 15.73
N GLU A 305 12.13 -4.75 15.72
CA GLU A 305 12.38 -5.61 16.87
C GLU A 305 13.87 -5.65 17.26
N SER A 306 14.78 -5.45 16.30
CA SER A 306 16.23 -5.43 16.56
C SER A 306 16.76 -4.01 16.79
N VAL A 307 16.25 -3.02 16.07
CA VAL A 307 16.78 -1.63 16.12
C VAL A 307 15.94 -0.68 16.96
N HIS A 308 14.85 -1.16 17.57
CA HIS A 308 13.88 -0.37 18.35
C HIS A 308 13.36 0.90 17.65
N GLY A 309 13.15 0.81 16.34
CA GLY A 309 12.66 1.91 15.51
C GLY A 309 11.15 2.17 15.66
N GLU A 310 10.72 3.40 15.35
CA GLU A 310 9.30 3.80 15.36
C GLU A 310 8.48 3.01 14.33
N ALA A 311 7.20 2.73 14.58
CA ALA A 311 6.31 2.04 13.63
C ALA A 311 5.87 2.94 12.46
N ILE A 312 5.65 2.38 11.27
CA ILE A 312 5.18 3.18 10.10
C ILE A 312 3.70 3.48 10.36
N PRO A 313 3.25 4.75 10.25
CA PRO A 313 1.86 5.06 10.51
C PRO A 313 0.92 4.32 9.55
N THR A 314 -0.14 3.72 10.09
CA THR A 314 -1.13 2.94 9.32
C THR A 314 -1.87 3.78 8.29
N TYR A 315 -2.01 5.08 8.52
CA TYR A 315 -2.66 6.00 7.58
C TYR A 315 -1.81 6.33 6.34
N TYR A 316 -0.58 5.82 6.23
CA TYR A 316 0.19 5.84 4.98
C TYR A 316 -0.19 4.70 4.04
N PHE A 317 -0.83 3.66 4.56
CA PHE A 317 -1.11 2.44 3.83
C PHE A 317 -1.91 2.68 2.55
N ALA A 318 -1.42 2.11 1.45
CA ALA A 318 -1.98 2.21 0.10
C ALA A 318 -2.13 3.65 -0.41
N ARG A 319 -1.27 4.57 0.05
CA ARG A 319 -1.22 5.97 -0.38
C ARG A 319 0.11 6.27 -1.07
N ASP A 320 0.05 6.34 -2.39
CA ASP A 320 1.18 6.66 -3.26
C ASP A 320 2.45 5.88 -2.85
N ASP A 321 3.57 6.57 -2.64
CA ASP A 321 4.86 6.01 -2.23
C ASP A 321 5.22 6.30 -0.75
N ARG A 322 4.26 6.73 0.08
CA ARG A 322 4.52 7.21 1.45
C ARG A 322 5.11 6.13 2.36
N VAL A 323 4.57 4.91 2.32
CA VAL A 323 5.09 3.76 3.10
C VAL A 323 6.52 3.44 2.71
N PHE A 324 6.80 3.36 1.41
CA PHE A 324 8.14 3.03 0.92
C PHE A 324 9.16 4.12 1.24
N LYS A 325 8.80 5.41 1.11
CA LYS A 325 9.64 6.54 1.52
C LYS A 325 9.97 6.51 3.01
N ALA A 326 8.96 6.30 3.86
CA ALA A 326 9.15 6.19 5.30
C ALA A 326 10.06 5.02 5.65
N PHE A 327 9.90 3.88 4.97
CA PHE A 327 10.77 2.73 5.13
C PHE A 327 12.23 3.03 4.73
N GLN A 328 12.46 3.65 3.57
CA GLN A 328 13.81 4.03 3.12
C GLN A 328 14.48 5.01 4.09
N GLU A 329 13.76 6.04 4.54
CA GLU A 329 14.25 7.02 5.50
C GLU A 329 14.71 6.34 6.80
N ARG A 330 13.91 5.39 7.30
CA ARG A 330 14.21 4.69 8.55
C ARG A 330 15.34 3.68 8.41
N LEU A 331 15.42 2.97 7.29
CA LEU A 331 16.58 2.12 6.98
C LEU A 331 17.87 2.95 6.92
N HIS A 332 17.80 4.16 6.35
CA HIS A 332 18.94 5.06 6.30
C HIS A 332 19.34 5.55 7.70
N ARG A 333 18.36 5.95 8.53
CA ARG A 333 18.57 6.40 9.91
C ARG A 333 19.21 5.32 10.79
N HIS A 334 18.80 4.06 10.63
CA HIS A 334 19.29 2.93 11.44
C HIS A 334 20.37 2.09 10.74
N ARG A 335 21.05 2.64 9.72
CA ARG A 335 21.98 1.87 8.89
C ARG A 335 23.11 1.19 9.68
N ALA A 336 23.59 1.82 10.76
CA ALA A 336 24.61 1.25 11.63
C ALA A 336 24.10 0.01 12.37
N ASP A 337 22.86 0.05 12.86
CA ASP A 337 22.24 -0.99 13.68
C ASP A 337 21.74 -2.19 12.85
N LEU A 338 21.60 -2.01 11.53
CA LEU A 338 21.24 -3.10 10.61
C LEU A 338 22.30 -4.22 10.56
N GLY A 339 23.49 -4.01 11.14
CA GLY A 339 24.54 -5.02 11.29
C GLY A 339 24.08 -6.29 12.01
N ASP A 340 23.18 -6.17 12.98
CA ASP A 340 22.76 -7.27 13.85
C ASP A 340 21.55 -8.05 13.32
N VAL A 341 20.95 -7.57 12.23
CA VAL A 341 19.79 -8.20 11.60
C VAL A 341 20.19 -9.51 10.89
N THR A 342 19.29 -10.51 10.93
CA THR A 342 19.51 -11.82 10.30
C THR A 342 19.82 -11.71 8.81
N LYS A 343 20.63 -12.64 8.28
CA LYS A 343 20.99 -12.69 6.85
C LYS A 343 19.76 -12.71 5.94
N ARG A 344 18.73 -13.45 6.35
CA ARG A 344 17.46 -13.57 5.63
C ARG A 344 16.73 -12.23 5.57
N LEU A 345 16.57 -11.55 6.71
CA LEU A 345 15.88 -10.26 6.75
C LEU A 345 16.64 -9.18 5.98
N LYS A 346 17.99 -9.18 6.03
CA LYS A 346 18.81 -8.33 5.15
C LYS A 346 18.57 -8.58 3.67
N TRP A 347 18.40 -9.85 3.26
CA TRP A 347 18.05 -10.18 1.88
C TRP A 347 16.62 -9.71 1.53
N GLN A 348 15.63 -9.92 2.40
CA GLN A 348 14.26 -9.42 2.20
C GLN A 348 14.22 -7.91 2.01
N ILE A 349 14.96 -7.16 2.83
CA ILE A 349 15.11 -5.70 2.67
C ILE A 349 15.68 -5.35 1.29
N ARG A 350 16.76 -6.01 0.86
CA ARG A 350 17.35 -5.75 -0.47
C ARG A 350 16.39 -6.05 -1.61
N VAL A 351 15.66 -7.16 -1.53
CA VAL A 351 14.66 -7.54 -2.53
C VAL A 351 13.56 -6.48 -2.62
N LEU A 352 13.01 -6.05 -1.48
CA LEU A 352 11.97 -5.02 -1.44
C LEU A 352 12.46 -3.67 -1.96
N VAL A 353 13.63 -3.20 -1.51
CA VAL A 353 14.21 -1.96 -2.00
C VAL A 353 14.40 -2.04 -3.51
N ARG A 354 15.00 -3.11 -4.01
CA ARG A 354 15.24 -3.28 -5.44
C ARG A 354 13.94 -3.34 -6.27
N ALA A 355 12.94 -4.07 -5.80
CA ALA A 355 11.70 -4.26 -6.55
C ALA A 355 10.84 -2.99 -6.59
N LEU A 356 10.83 -2.24 -5.48
CA LEU A 356 9.98 -1.06 -5.33
C LEU A 356 10.66 0.23 -5.79
N ASP A 357 11.98 0.25 -5.89
CA ASP A 357 12.74 1.38 -6.40
C ASP A 357 12.46 1.63 -7.89
N GLY A 358 12.38 2.91 -8.27
CA GLY A 358 12.00 3.35 -9.61
C GLY A 358 10.49 3.55 -9.84
N ARG A 359 10.18 4.53 -10.69
CA ARG A 359 8.80 4.95 -11.05
C ARG A 359 8.29 4.40 -12.37
N THR A 360 9.12 3.70 -13.13
CA THR A 360 8.82 3.28 -14.51
C THR A 360 8.10 1.94 -14.60
N THR A 361 8.07 1.15 -13.53
CA THR A 361 7.40 -0.15 -13.46
C THR A 361 6.06 -0.05 -12.75
N THR A 362 5.05 -0.75 -13.27
CA THR A 362 3.73 -0.82 -12.65
C THR A 362 3.79 -1.66 -11.37
N TYR A 363 2.92 -1.37 -10.40
CA TYR A 363 2.87 -2.14 -9.16
C TYR A 363 2.60 -3.62 -9.40
N ARG A 364 1.78 -3.97 -10.40
CA ARG A 364 1.56 -5.36 -10.80
C ARG A 364 2.87 -6.08 -11.13
N SER A 365 3.73 -5.48 -11.96
CA SER A 365 5.04 -6.06 -12.29
C SER A 365 6.00 -6.08 -11.09
N LYS A 366 5.88 -5.12 -10.17
CA LYS A 366 6.63 -5.14 -8.91
C LYS A 366 6.21 -6.31 -8.03
N ILE A 367 4.90 -6.58 -7.91
CA ILE A 367 4.37 -7.73 -7.16
C ILE A 367 4.80 -9.04 -7.81
N GLU A 368 4.73 -9.17 -9.13
CA GLU A 368 5.22 -10.37 -9.83
C GLU A 368 6.69 -10.68 -9.50
N LEU A 369 7.56 -9.67 -9.51
CA LEU A 369 8.96 -9.81 -9.11
C LEU A 369 9.08 -10.23 -7.64
N LEU A 370 8.32 -9.61 -6.74
CA LEU A 370 8.32 -9.97 -5.33
C LEU A 370 7.86 -11.40 -5.09
N THR A 371 6.85 -11.88 -5.82
CA THR A 371 6.39 -13.27 -5.76
C THR A 371 7.50 -14.23 -6.19
N GLU A 372 8.18 -13.95 -7.31
CA GLU A 372 9.28 -14.78 -7.82
C GLU A 372 10.44 -14.88 -6.83
N GLU A 373 10.71 -13.83 -6.03
CA GLU A 373 11.83 -13.81 -5.09
C GLU A 373 11.43 -14.29 -3.68
N LEU A 374 10.32 -13.81 -3.12
CA LEU A 374 9.93 -14.04 -1.72
C LEU A 374 9.07 -15.29 -1.50
N ASP A 375 8.26 -15.70 -2.48
CA ASP A 375 7.34 -16.84 -2.37
C ASP A 375 7.87 -18.07 -3.09
N GLU A 376 8.41 -17.90 -4.31
CA GLU A 376 8.84 -19.00 -5.18
C GLU A 376 10.36 -19.15 -5.28
N GLY A 377 11.11 -18.13 -4.84
CA GLY A 377 12.56 -18.10 -4.96
C GLY A 377 13.24 -19.18 -4.12
N PRO A 378 14.54 -19.42 -4.34
CA PRO A 378 15.31 -20.38 -3.55
C PRO A 378 15.34 -20.03 -2.04
N GLY A 379 15.03 -18.77 -1.69
CA GLY A 379 15.26 -18.24 -0.36
C GLY A 379 16.75 -18.16 -0.05
N VAL A 380 17.11 -17.35 0.95
CA VAL A 380 18.45 -17.38 1.56
C VAL A 380 18.47 -18.35 2.72
#